data_AF-A0A842V6P7-F1
#
_entry.id   AF-A0A842V6P7-F1
#
_cell.length_a   1.000
_cell.length_b   1.000
_cell.length_c   1.000
_cell.angle_alpha   90.00
_cell.angle_beta   90.00
_cell.angle_gamma   90.00
#
_symmetry.space_group_name_H-M   'P 1'
#
loop_
_entity.id
_entity.type
_entity.pdbx_description
1 polymer ?
#
loop_
_entity_poly.entity_id
_entity_poly.type
_entity_poly.pdbx_seq_one_letter_code
_entity_poly.pdbx_strand_id
1 'polypeptide(L)' 'MIYPGFILNCLVDFIGSTQYRAVKEISRRHDLATSTIKYVFRKLVAQGLIFYDSAITFTLKGMREVLCDE' A
#
# COMPACT_ATOMS: atom_id res chain seq x y z
N MET A 1 0.14 15.27 -6.28
CA MET A 1 -1.03 14.36 -6.40
C MET A 1 -0.51 12.96 -6.07
N ILE A 2 -0.98 12.32 -5.01
CA ILE A 2 -0.45 11.00 -4.60
C ILE A 2 -1.03 9.94 -5.55
N TYR A 3 -0.16 9.27 -6.29
CA TYR A 3 -0.56 8.20 -7.19
C TYR A 3 -0.79 6.90 -6.40
N PRO A 4 -1.88 6.15 -6.65
CA PRO A 4 -2.10 4.85 -6.01
C PRO A 4 -0.94 3.86 -6.20
N GLY A 5 -0.30 3.87 -7.38
CA GLY A 5 0.89 3.05 -7.67
C GLY A 5 2.08 3.36 -6.75
N PHE A 6 2.29 4.63 -6.38
CA PHE A 6 3.34 4.99 -5.42
C PHE A 6 3.12 4.33 -4.06
N ILE A 7 1.91 4.40 -3.50
CA ILE A 7 1.61 3.75 -2.22
C ILE A 7 1.68 2.23 -2.35
N LEU A 8 1.23 1.66 -3.47
CA LEU A 8 1.35 0.22 -3.73
C LEU A 8 2.81 -0.24 -3.72
N ASN A 9 3.72 0.50 -4.36
CA ASN A 9 5.16 0.21 -4.33
C ASN A 9 5.76 0.35 -2.93
N CYS A 10 5.40 1.39 -2.17
CA CYS A 10 5.85 1.51 -0.78
C CYS A 10 5.43 0.33 0.08
N LEU A 11 4.32 -0.34 -0.23
CA LEU A 11 3.80 -1.45 0.57
C LEU A 11 4.58 -2.75 0.41
N VAL A 12 5.42 -2.87 -0.61
CA VAL A 12 6.31 -4.02 -0.80
C VAL A 12 7.23 -4.20 0.41
N ASP A 13 7.76 -3.11 0.94
CA ASP A 13 8.61 -3.08 2.15
C ASP A 13 7.89 -3.55 3.43
N PHE A 14 6.55 -3.61 3.39
CA PHE A 14 5.70 -3.89 4.56
C PHE A 14 4.83 -5.13 4.38
N ILE A 15 5.16 -6.01 3.42
CA ILE A 15 4.54 -7.34 3.32
C ILE A 15 4.73 -8.07 4.65
N GLY A 16 3.66 -8.68 5.17
CA GLY A 16 3.67 -9.34 6.47
C GLY A 16 3.60 -8.39 7.68
N SER A 17 3.61 -7.06 7.47
CA SER A 17 3.42 -6.07 8.54
C SER A 17 1.95 -5.66 8.68
N THR A 18 1.61 -5.08 9.83
CA THR A 18 0.27 -4.54 10.08
C THR A 18 0.04 -3.25 9.28
N GLN A 19 -1.23 -2.99 8.93
CA GLN A 19 -1.63 -1.74 8.27
C GLN A 19 -1.18 -0.50 9.07
N TYR A 20 -1.32 -0.54 10.40
CA TYR A 20 -0.92 0.58 11.26
C TYR A 20 0.56 0.92 11.12
N ARG A 21 1.43 -0.10 11.12
CA ARG A 21 2.88 0.09 10.96
C ARG A 21 3.22 0.68 9.59
N ALA A 22 2.65 0.12 8.52
CA ALA A 22 2.89 0.60 7.16
C ALA A 22 2.44 2.05 6.98
N VAL A 23 1.22 2.39 7.42
CA VAL A 23 0.70 3.76 7.32
C VAL A 23 1.57 4.75 8.07
N LYS A 24 2.01 4.40 9.29
CA LYS A 24 2.86 5.29 10.11
C LYS A 24 4.22 5.53 9.45
N GLU A 25 4.87 4.48 8.96
CA GLU A 25 6.19 4.62 8.32
C GLU A 25 6.11 5.32 6.96
N ILE A 26 5.12 5.02 6.12
CA ILE A 26 4.92 5.70 4.83
C ILE A 26 4.64 7.19 5.05
N SER A 27 3.77 7.50 6.02
CA SER A 27 3.47 8.90 6.40
C SER A 27 4.73 9.64 6.81
N ARG A 28 5.56 9.03 7.67
CA ARG A 28 6.81 9.63 8.16
C ARG A 28 7.86 9.78 7.07
N ARG A 29 8.04 8.78 6.19
CA ARG A 29 9.08 8.77 5.15
C ARG A 29 8.82 9.76 4.02
N HIS A 30 7.55 9.99 3.71
CA HIS A 30 7.16 10.75 2.51
C HIS A 30 6.36 12.01 2.83
N ASP A 31 6.29 12.40 4.10
CA ASP A 31 5.54 13.55 4.61
C ASP A 31 4.08 13.59 4.12
N LEU A 32 3.43 12.41 4.18
CA LEU A 32 2.07 12.23 3.68
C LEU A 32 1.08 12.17 4.84
N ALA A 33 -0.08 12.82 4.66
CA ALA A 33 -1.18 12.69 5.61
C ALA A 33 -1.64 11.22 5.72
N THR A 34 -1.75 10.72 6.95
CA THR A 34 -2.18 9.35 7.23
C THR A 34 -3.58 9.04 6.68
N SER A 35 -4.46 10.05 6.64
CA SER A 35 -5.79 9.96 6.04
C SER A 35 -5.72 9.65 4.54
N THR A 36 -4.80 10.29 3.82
CA THR A 36 -4.60 10.06 2.38
C THR A 36 -4.06 8.66 2.12
N ILE A 37 -3.09 8.19 2.91
CA ILE A 37 -2.56 6.81 2.77
C ILE A 37 -3.67 5.80 3.05
N LYS A 38 -4.47 5.98 4.11
CA LYS A 38 -5.61 5.10 4.42
C LYS A 38 -6.65 5.09 3.30
N TYR A 39 -6.92 6.23 2.69
CA TYR A 39 -7.81 6.33 1.54
C TYR A 39 -7.29 5.52 0.34
N VAL A 40 -6.00 5.66 0.01
CA VAL A 40 -5.37 4.90 -1.07
C VAL A 40 -5.38 3.39 -0.75
N PHE A 41 -5.08 3.00 0.49
CA PHE A 41 -5.18 1.62 0.95
C PHE A 41 -6.53 0.98 0.65
N ARG A 42 -7.62 1.68 0.98
CA ARG A 42 -8.99 1.19 0.70
C ARG A 42 -9.23 1.02 -0.80
N LYS A 43 -8.67 1.91 -1.63
CA LYS A 43 -8.73 1.76 -3.09
C LYS A 43 -7.95 0.53 -3.58
N LEU A 44 -6.74 0.30 -3.08
CA LEU A 44 -5.93 -0.86 -3.47
C LEU A 44 -6.61 -2.18 -3.09
N VAL A 45 -7.29 -2.23 -1.93
CA VAL A 45 -8.14 -3.37 -1.55
C VAL A 45 -9.33 -3.51 -2.49
N ALA A 46 -10.06 -2.43 -2.76
CA ALA A 46 -11.22 -2.46 -3.66
C ALA A 46 -10.86 -2.87 -5.09
N GLN A 47 -9.62 -2.58 -5.52
CA GLN A 47 -9.07 -3.00 -6.82
C GLN A 47 -8.56 -4.46 -6.82
N GLY A 48 -8.56 -5.13 -5.66
CA GLY A 48 -8.05 -6.48 -5.50
C GLY A 48 -6.54 -6.59 -5.64
N LEU A 49 -5.79 -5.53 -5.32
CA LEU A 49 -4.33 -5.50 -5.40
C LEU A 49 -3.66 -5.98 -4.11
N ILE A 50 -4.28 -5.66 -2.98
CA ILE A 50 -3.83 -6.11 -1.66
C ILE A 50 -5.01 -6.63 -0.85
N PHE A 51 -4.71 -7.48 0.12
CA PHE A 51 -5.60 -7.86 1.22
C PHE A 51 -4.91 -7.57 2.55
N TYR A 52 -5.69 -7.31 3.58
CA TYR A 52 -5.17 -7.25 4.94
C TYR A 52 -6.23 -7.77 5.90
N ASP A 53 -5.81 -8.67 6.79
CA ASP A 53 -6.61 -9.14 7.93
C ASP A 53 -5.84 -8.82 9.21
N SER A 54 -4.71 -9.53 9.43
CA SER A 54 -3.71 -9.21 10.45
C SER A 54 -2.44 -8.58 9.86
N ALA A 55 -2.09 -8.95 8.63
CA ALA A 55 -0.92 -8.47 7.91
C ALA A 55 -1.26 -8.15 6.45
N ILE A 56 -0.52 -7.21 5.87
CA ILE A 56 -0.64 -6.82 4.46
C ILE A 56 -0.10 -7.95 3.59
N THR A 57 -0.90 -8.37 2.62
CA THR A 57 -0.56 -9.37 1.61
C THR A 57 -0.94 -8.87 0.23
N PHE A 58 -0.10 -9.13 -0.76
CA PHE A 58 -0.37 -8.76 -2.15
C PHE A 58 -1.07 -9.89 -2.88
N THR A 59 -1.96 -9.53 -3.79
CA THR A 59 -2.51 -10.49 -4.75
C THR A 59 -1.54 -10.69 -5.91
N LEU A 60 -1.74 -11.73 -6.70
CA LEU A 60 -1.00 -11.89 -7.96
C LEU A 60 -1.14 -10.66 -8.87
N LYS A 61 -2.32 -10.02 -8.85
CA LYS A 61 -2.57 -8.79 -9.60
C LYS A 61 -1.76 -7.61 -9.03
N GLY A 62 -1.75 -7.44 -7.70
CA GLY A 62 -0.97 -6.38 -7.06
C GLY A 62 0.53 -6.53 -7.27
N MET A 63 1.07 -7.75 -7.15
CA MET A 63 2.48 -8.01 -7.44
C MET A 63 2.83 -7.71 -8.90
N ARG A 64 1.95 -8.05 -9.84
CA ARG A 64 2.16 -7.73 -11.26
C ARG A 64 2.15 -6.23 -11.52
N GLU A 65 1.28 -5.48 -10.85
CA GLU A 65 1.21 -4.03 -10.99
C GLU A 65 2.48 -3.35 -10.48
N VAL A 66 3.07 -3.84 -9.39
CA VAL A 66 4.39 -3.40 -8.90
C VAL A 66 5.49 -3.71 -9.93
N LEU A 67 5.50 -4.92 -10.49
CA LEU A 67 6.57 -5.40 -11.40
C LEU A 67 6.49 -4.83 -12.83
N CYS A 68 5.34 -4.27 -13.23
CA CYS A 68 5.13 -3.72 -14.58
C CYS A 68 5.18 -2.18 -14.61
N ASP A 69 5.35 -1.51 -13.47
CA ASP A 69 5.50 -0.05 -13.35
C ASP A 69 6.99 0.38 -13.33
N GLU A 70 7.94 -0.56 -13.45
CA GLU A 70 9.36 -0.35 -13.79
C GLU A 70 9.59 -0.39 -15.31
#